data_AF-A0A7C1X8Y0-F1
#
_entry.id   AF-A0A7C1X8Y0-F1
#
_cell.length_a   1.000
_cell.length_b   1.000
_cell.length_c   1.000
_cell.angle_alpha   90.00
_cell.angle_beta   90.00
_cell.angle_gamma   90.00
#
_symmetry.space_group_name_H-M   'P 1'
#
loop_
_entity.id
_entity.type
_entity.pdbx_description
1 polymer ?
#
loop_
_entity_poly.entity_id
_entity_poly.type
_entity_poly.pdbx_seq_one_letter_code
_entity_poly.pdbx_strand_id
1 'polypeptide(L)'
;MSEDIVPLKPLSRADIHKLETALVIATLLREDVLQKIRESAERLTWIDSLAVAAGAFARARAGMTAEQIAEDLGRSEASIRRHLTGKTEAAKLVEETYRRFASEGVKIELPDLFKGPEEAEISLKRISELESKLKDSEDRLKVFEEKLARARKLAEELVKELS
;
A
#
# COMPACT_ATOMS: atom_id res chain seq x y z
N MET A 1 -9.44 11.11 18.69
CA MET A 1 -10.26 11.48 17.52
C MET A 1 -11.38 10.46 17.44
N SER A 2 -12.62 10.89 17.27
CA SER A 2 -13.79 10.00 17.21
C SER A 2 -13.54 8.86 16.23
N GLU A 3 -13.82 7.62 16.64
CA GLU A 3 -13.90 6.46 15.74
C GLU A 3 -15.13 6.65 14.84
N ASP A 4 -15.04 7.59 13.90
CA ASP A 4 -16.04 7.78 12.87
C ASP A 4 -15.96 6.60 11.91
N ILE A 5 -16.74 5.56 12.21
CA ILE A 5 -16.89 4.35 11.38
C ILE A 5 -17.21 4.80 9.96
N VAL A 6 -16.34 4.46 9.00
CA VAL A 6 -16.58 4.71 7.58
C VAL A 6 -17.52 3.63 7.04
N PRO A 7 -18.75 3.96 6.62
CA PRO A 7 -19.73 2.97 6.18
C PRO A 7 -19.46 2.54 4.75
N LEU A 8 -19.35 1.23 4.52
CA LEU A 8 -19.17 0.68 3.16
C LEU A 8 -20.45 0.71 2.32
N LYS A 9 -21.61 0.79 2.98
CA LYS A 9 -22.92 1.03 2.37
C LYS A 9 -23.49 2.33 2.93
N PRO A 10 -23.06 3.49 2.40
CA PRO A 10 -23.46 4.79 2.93
C PRO A 10 -24.96 5.03 2.71
N LEU A 11 -25.64 5.63 3.69
CA LEU A 11 -27.08 5.92 3.65
C LEU A 11 -27.37 7.43 3.59
N SER A 12 -26.51 8.25 4.18
CA SER A 12 -26.63 9.71 4.17
C SER A 12 -25.58 10.37 3.27
N ARG A 13 -25.78 11.65 2.93
CA ARG A 13 -24.75 12.44 2.23
C ARG A 13 -23.42 12.51 2.99
N ALA A 14 -23.49 12.55 4.33
CA ALA A 14 -22.30 12.53 5.18
C ALA A 14 -21.55 11.19 5.07
N ASP A 15 -22.28 10.08 5.03
CA ASP A 15 -21.71 8.74 4.86
C ASP A 15 -21.04 8.58 3.49
N ILE A 16 -21.69 9.07 2.43
CA ILE A 16 -21.12 9.08 1.07
C ILE A 16 -19.78 9.82 1.09
N HIS A 17 -19.76 11.01 1.70
CA HIS A 17 -18.53 11.80 1.79
C HIS A 17 -17.45 11.10 2.60
N LYS A 18 -17.79 10.50 3.75
CA LYS A 18 -16.83 9.71 4.55
C LYS A 18 -16.22 8.56 3.74
N LEU A 19 -17.03 7.80 3.02
CA LEU A 19 -16.54 6.71 2.18
C LEU A 19 -15.70 7.24 1.02
N GLU A 20 -16.14 8.30 0.34
CA GLU A 20 -15.39 8.96 -0.73
C GLU A 20 -14.01 9.41 -0.25
N THR A 21 -13.94 10.17 0.84
CA THR A 21 -12.70 10.66 1.42
C THR A 21 -11.77 9.52 1.80
N ALA A 22 -12.29 8.48 2.46
CA ALA A 22 -11.50 7.32 2.83
C ALA A 22 -10.93 6.60 1.61
N LEU A 23 -11.72 6.41 0.55
CA LEU A 23 -11.28 5.77 -0.69
C LEU A 23 -10.23 6.62 -1.42
N VAL A 24 -10.41 7.94 -1.50
CA VAL A 24 -9.42 8.85 -2.11
C VAL A 24 -8.11 8.75 -1.35
N ILE A 25 -8.11 8.97 -0.03
CA ILE A 25 -6.89 9.01 0.77
C ILE A 25 -6.20 7.65 0.74
N ALA A 26 -6.91 6.57 1.05
CA ALA A 26 -6.29 5.24 1.10
C ALA A 26 -5.77 4.77 -0.25
N THR A 27 -6.40 5.16 -1.36
CA THR A 27 -5.90 4.79 -2.69
C THR A 27 -4.71 5.65 -3.10
N LEU A 28 -4.74 6.96 -2.81
CA LEU A 28 -3.62 7.86 -3.08
C LEU A 28 -2.37 7.48 -2.30
N LEU A 29 -2.52 6.99 -1.07
CA LEU A 29 -1.42 6.61 -0.19
C LEU A 29 -0.86 5.22 -0.47
N ARG A 30 -1.35 4.49 -1.47
CA ARG A 30 -0.70 3.23 -1.85
C ARG A 30 0.63 3.54 -2.55
N GLU A 31 1.67 2.79 -2.21
CA GLU A 31 3.01 2.97 -2.79
C GLU A 31 3.00 2.88 -4.33
N ASP A 32 2.26 1.91 -4.88
CA ASP A 32 2.14 1.71 -6.33
C ASP A 32 1.45 2.88 -7.03
N VAL A 33 0.52 3.56 -6.35
CA VAL A 33 -0.19 4.73 -6.87
C VAL A 33 0.67 5.99 -6.76
N LEU A 34 1.35 6.19 -5.63
CA LEU A 34 2.29 7.31 -5.44
C LEU A 34 3.41 7.27 -6.49
N GLN A 35 3.97 6.10 -6.75
CA GLN A 35 4.99 5.93 -7.76
C GLN A 35 4.46 6.31 -9.16
N LYS A 36 3.29 5.80 -9.54
CA LYS A 36 2.65 6.15 -10.83
C LYS A 36 2.41 7.66 -10.97
N ILE A 37 1.92 8.31 -9.92
CA ILE A 37 1.68 9.76 -9.92
C ILE A 37 3.00 10.53 -10.07
N ARG A 38 4.07 10.07 -9.39
CA ARG A 38 5.39 10.71 -9.43
C ARG A 38 6.06 10.61 -10.80
N GLU A 39 5.91 9.47 -11.46
CA GLU A 39 6.51 9.18 -12.77
C GLU A 39 5.70 9.73 -13.95
N SER A 40 4.40 9.99 -13.76
CA SER A 40 3.52 10.48 -14.82
C SER A 40 3.67 11.98 -15.09
N ALA A 41 3.87 12.33 -16.36
CA ALA A 41 3.76 13.72 -16.83
C ALA A 41 2.32 14.28 -16.66
N GLU A 42 1.32 13.40 -16.60
CA GLU A 42 -0.11 13.74 -16.45
C GLU A 42 -0.62 13.53 -15.01
N ARG A 43 0.25 13.71 -14.01
CA ARG A 43 -0.07 13.51 -12.59
C ARG A 43 -1.39 14.14 -12.12
N LEU A 44 -1.71 15.35 -12.61
CA LEU A 44 -2.94 16.05 -12.25
C LEU A 44 -4.18 15.32 -12.79
N THR A 45 -4.13 14.85 -14.03
CA THR A 45 -5.19 14.07 -14.66
C THR A 45 -5.39 12.74 -13.93
N TRP A 46 -4.31 12.11 -13.48
CA TRP A 46 -4.38 10.89 -12.66
C TRP A 46 -5.09 11.12 -11.33
N ILE A 47 -4.72 12.19 -10.61
CA ILE A 47 -5.35 12.54 -9.34
C ILE A 47 -6.83 12.89 -9.54
N ASP A 48 -7.17 13.67 -10.56
CA ASP A 48 -8.57 14.01 -10.88
C ASP A 48 -9.40 12.76 -11.21
N SER A 49 -8.87 11.87 -12.05
CA SER A 49 -9.51 10.61 -12.43
C SER A 49 -9.74 9.69 -11.22
N LEU A 50 -8.80 9.64 -10.28
CA LEU A 50 -8.92 8.88 -9.04
C LEU A 50 -9.97 9.47 -8.11
N ALA A 51 -10.00 10.80 -7.94
CA ALA A 51 -11.01 11.49 -7.14
C ALA A 51 -12.42 11.24 -7.70
N VAL A 52 -12.61 11.40 -9.01
CA VAL A 52 -13.89 11.13 -9.68
C VAL A 52 -14.29 9.67 -9.54
N ALA A 53 -13.35 8.74 -9.70
CA ALA A 53 -13.62 7.31 -9.54
C ALA A 53 -14.08 6.97 -8.11
N ALA A 54 -13.41 7.50 -7.09
CA ALA A 54 -13.77 7.31 -5.68
C ALA A 54 -15.15 7.91 -5.35
N GLY A 55 -15.40 9.14 -5.80
CA GLY A 55 -16.69 9.81 -5.63
C GLY A 55 -17.84 9.06 -6.32
N ALA A 56 -17.61 8.57 -7.54
CA ALA A 56 -18.58 7.76 -8.27
C ALA A 56 -18.86 6.44 -7.57
N PHE A 57 -17.81 5.76 -7.10
CA PHE A 57 -17.94 4.48 -6.40
C PHE A 57 -18.70 4.63 -5.08
N ALA A 58 -18.40 5.66 -4.27
CA ALA A 58 -19.07 5.90 -3.00
C ALA A 58 -20.59 6.14 -3.17
N ARG A 59 -20.97 6.92 -4.19
CA ARG A 59 -22.38 7.18 -4.53
C ARG A 59 -23.10 5.96 -5.10
N ALA A 60 -22.43 5.17 -5.92
CA ALA A 60 -22.98 3.91 -6.40
C ALA A 60 -23.24 2.94 -5.23
N ARG A 61 -22.40 2.95 -4.18
CA ARG A 61 -22.64 2.18 -2.95
C ARG A 61 -23.81 2.71 -2.10
N ALA A 62 -24.20 3.97 -2.27
CA ALA A 62 -25.46 4.52 -1.75
C ALA A 62 -26.68 4.22 -2.63
N GLY A 63 -26.52 3.49 -3.75
CA GLY A 63 -27.61 3.14 -4.66
C GLY A 63 -27.98 4.22 -5.69
N MET A 64 -27.15 5.26 -5.86
CA MET A 64 -27.39 6.28 -6.89
C MET A 64 -27.18 5.72 -8.30
N THR A 65 -27.96 6.21 -9.27
CA THR A 65 -27.80 5.86 -10.69
C THR A 65 -26.62 6.60 -11.31
N ALA A 66 -26.12 6.13 -12.46
CA ALA A 66 -25.02 6.80 -13.16
C ALA A 66 -25.34 8.25 -13.55
N GLU A 67 -26.60 8.53 -13.89
CA GLU A 67 -27.09 9.87 -14.22
C GLU A 67 -27.06 10.80 -13.00
N GLN A 68 -27.61 10.34 -11.85
CA GLN A 68 -27.58 11.11 -10.60
C GLN A 68 -26.16 11.40 -10.13
N ILE A 69 -25.25 10.43 -10.28
CA ILE A 69 -23.83 10.60 -9.95
C ILE A 69 -23.17 11.61 -10.88
N ALA A 70 -23.51 11.58 -12.17
CA ALA A 70 -22.98 12.51 -13.16
C ALA A 70 -23.38 13.96 -12.86
N GLU A 71 -24.65 14.17 -12.49
CA GLU A 71 -25.15 15.47 -12.03
C GLU A 71 -24.45 15.93 -10.75
N ASP A 72 -24.38 15.08 -9.72
CA ASP A 72 -23.78 15.45 -8.42
C ASP A 72 -22.26 15.71 -8.49
N LEU A 73 -21.54 15.02 -9.39
CA LEU A 73 -20.10 15.20 -9.62
C LEU A 73 -19.77 16.21 -10.71
N GLY A 74 -20.76 16.75 -11.43
CA GLY A 74 -20.53 17.67 -12.56
C GLY A 74 -19.75 17.03 -13.71
N ARG A 75 -19.98 15.75 -14.01
CA ARG A 75 -19.32 14.98 -15.09
C ARG A 75 -20.34 14.44 -16.07
N SER A 76 -19.88 13.92 -17.21
CA SER A 76 -20.78 13.22 -18.14
C SER A 76 -21.12 11.83 -17.61
N GLU A 77 -22.35 11.38 -17.85
CA GLU A 77 -22.81 10.04 -17.48
C GLU A 77 -21.93 8.95 -18.12
N ALA A 78 -21.50 9.16 -19.37
CA ALA A 78 -20.58 8.26 -20.06
C ALA A 78 -19.24 8.11 -19.30
N SER A 79 -18.70 9.20 -18.75
CA SER A 79 -17.49 9.16 -17.92
C SER A 79 -17.73 8.37 -16.63
N ILE A 80 -18.81 8.65 -15.93
CA ILE A 80 -19.19 7.93 -14.70
C ILE A 80 -19.37 6.44 -14.96
N ARG A 81 -20.07 6.05 -16.03
CA ARG A 81 -20.25 4.64 -16.41
C ARG A 81 -18.91 3.93 -16.65
N ARG A 82 -17.92 4.61 -17.25
CA ARG A 82 -16.58 4.02 -17.44
C ARG A 82 -15.89 3.76 -16.11
N HIS A 83 -16.01 4.65 -15.13
CA HIS A 83 -15.48 4.42 -13.79
C HIS A 83 -16.24 3.29 -13.08
N LEU A 84 -17.58 3.32 -13.04
CA LEU A 84 -18.38 2.30 -12.35
C LEU A 84 -18.23 0.89 -12.93
N THR A 85 -17.89 0.77 -14.21
CA THR A 85 -17.65 -0.52 -14.88
C THR A 85 -16.20 -0.99 -14.81
N GLY A 86 -15.32 -0.30 -14.08
CA GLY A 86 -13.91 -0.69 -13.91
C GLY A 86 -13.07 -0.55 -15.19
N LYS A 87 -13.56 0.18 -16.20
CA LYS A 87 -12.84 0.36 -17.48
C LYS A 87 -11.65 1.30 -17.37
N THR A 88 -11.61 2.16 -16.34
CA THR A 88 -10.49 3.07 -16.09
C THR A 88 -9.56 2.48 -15.04
N GLU A 89 -8.26 2.77 -15.14
CA GLU A 89 -7.30 2.28 -14.14
C GLU A 89 -7.59 2.81 -12.73
N ALA A 90 -7.91 4.10 -12.62
CA ALA A 90 -8.36 4.72 -11.38
C ALA A 90 -9.53 3.96 -10.71
N ALA A 91 -10.45 3.40 -11.49
CA ALA A 91 -11.60 2.69 -10.94
C ALA A 91 -11.19 1.33 -10.37
N LYS A 92 -10.28 0.62 -11.05
CA LYS A 92 -9.75 -0.65 -10.55
C LYS A 92 -9.01 -0.46 -9.22
N LEU A 93 -8.18 0.57 -9.13
CA LEU A 93 -7.43 0.90 -7.91
C LEU A 93 -8.37 1.23 -6.74
N VAL A 94 -9.41 2.02 -6.98
CA VAL A 94 -10.44 2.34 -5.98
C VAL A 94 -11.22 1.10 -5.56
N GLU A 95 -11.61 0.25 -6.52
CA GLU A 95 -12.34 -0.99 -6.23
C GLU A 95 -11.50 -1.99 -5.41
N GLU A 96 -10.20 -2.09 -5.69
CA GLU A 96 -9.26 -2.87 -4.87
C GLU A 96 -9.16 -2.32 -3.44
N THR A 97 -9.04 -1.00 -3.29
CA THR A 97 -9.03 -0.35 -1.96
C THR A 97 -10.33 -0.60 -1.20
N TYR A 98 -11.47 -0.49 -1.86
CA TYR A 98 -12.77 -0.80 -1.25
C TYR A 98 -12.87 -2.28 -0.84
N ARG A 99 -12.38 -3.21 -1.66
CA ARG A 99 -12.36 -4.64 -1.32
C ARG A 99 -11.53 -4.91 -0.06
N ARG A 100 -10.38 -4.26 0.08
CA ARG A 100 -9.56 -4.32 1.31
C ARG A 100 -10.31 -3.77 2.52
N PHE A 101 -10.99 -2.64 2.36
CA PHE A 101 -11.84 -2.11 3.44
C PHE A 101 -12.93 -3.10 3.87
N ALA A 102 -13.51 -3.84 2.92
CA ALA A 102 -14.53 -4.85 3.21
C ALA A 102 -13.98 -6.09 3.93
N SER A 103 -12.73 -6.49 3.66
CA SER A 103 -12.11 -7.66 4.28
C SER A 103 -11.42 -7.36 5.61
N GLU A 104 -10.74 -6.22 5.72
CA GLU A 104 -9.81 -5.92 6.82
C GLU A 104 -10.29 -4.78 7.73
N GLY A 105 -11.42 -4.16 7.36
CA GLY A 105 -11.85 -2.88 7.93
C GLY A 105 -11.15 -1.69 7.28
N VAL A 106 -11.68 -0.49 7.54
CA VAL A 106 -11.09 0.74 6.98
C VAL A 106 -9.82 1.08 7.75
N LYS A 107 -8.68 0.79 7.15
CA LYS A 107 -7.35 1.15 7.64
C LYS A 107 -6.66 2.02 6.60
N ILE A 108 -6.24 3.20 7.01
CA ILE A 108 -5.47 4.12 6.16
C ILE A 108 -4.04 4.09 6.67
N GLU A 109 -3.19 3.35 5.97
CA GLU A 109 -1.77 3.28 6.28
C GLU A 109 -1.06 4.50 5.69
N LEU A 110 -0.24 5.16 6.50
CA LEU A 110 0.63 6.23 6.02
C LEU A 110 1.91 5.59 5.46
N PRO A 111 2.31 5.93 4.23
CA PRO A 111 3.60 5.54 3.68
C PRO A 111 4.74 6.02 4.59
N ASP A 112 5.85 5.28 4.59
CA ASP A 112 7.05 5.66 5.33
C ASP A 112 7.56 7.07 4.97
N LEU A 113 7.25 7.54 3.75
CA LEU A 113 7.55 8.90 3.29
C LEU A 113 6.91 10.01 4.13
N PHE A 114 5.82 9.71 4.84
CA PHE A 114 5.06 10.66 5.66
C PHE A 114 5.26 10.46 7.17
N LYS A 115 6.09 9.49 7.57
CA LYS A 115 6.52 9.33 8.96
C LYS A 115 7.39 10.53 9.34
N GLY A 116 7.17 11.08 10.53
CA GLY A 116 7.83 12.30 10.99
C GLY A 116 9.36 12.15 11.03
N PRO A 117 10.12 13.27 11.11
CA PRO A 117 11.59 13.23 11.18
C PRO A 117 12.11 12.30 12.27
N GLU A 118 11.40 12.23 13.39
CA GLU A 118 11.73 11.41 14.55
C GLU A 118 11.56 9.90 14.29
N GLU A 119 10.50 9.50 13.58
CA GLU A 119 10.27 8.10 13.20
C GLU A 119 11.23 7.65 12.09
N ALA A 120 11.58 8.56 11.18
CA ALA A 120 12.61 8.34 10.18
C ALA A 120 13.98 8.15 10.83
N GLU A 121 14.32 8.95 11.85
CA GLU A 121 15.57 8.82 12.60
C GLU A 121 15.63 7.51 13.40
N ILE A 122 14.53 7.09 14.03
CA ILE A 122 14.43 5.79 14.70
C ILE A 122 14.63 4.65 13.69
N SER A 123 14.01 4.76 12.52
CA SER A 123 14.15 3.76 11.45
C SER A 123 15.59 3.68 10.94
N LEU A 124 16.27 4.82 10.76
CA LEU A 124 17.68 4.88 10.38
C LEU A 124 18.61 4.27 11.44
N LYS A 125 18.37 4.54 12.73
CA LYS A 125 19.11 3.89 13.83
C LYS A 125 18.92 2.38 13.80
N ARG A 126 17.69 1.92 13.55
CA ARG A 126 17.38 0.49 13.48
C ARG A 126 18.05 -0.19 12.29
N ILE A 127 18.09 0.48 11.14
CA ILE A 127 18.82 0.00 9.96
C ILE A 127 20.31 -0.16 10.28
N SER A 128 20.94 0.85 10.88
CA SER A 128 22.35 0.80 11.26
C SER A 128 22.66 -0.32 12.26
N GLU A 129 21.78 -0.54 13.26
CA GLU A 129 21.92 -1.67 14.19
C GLU A 129 21.83 -3.03 13.49
N LEU A 130 20.90 -3.17 12.55
CA LEU A 130 20.71 -4.40 11.79
C LEU A 130 21.90 -4.67 10.87
N GLU A 131 22.44 -3.66 10.20
CA GLU A 131 23.65 -3.75 9.38
C GLU A 131 24.86 -4.20 10.21
N SER A 132 25.03 -3.64 11.42
CA SER A 132 26.11 -4.06 12.32
C SER A 132 25.97 -5.51 12.77
N LYS A 133 24.75 -5.94 13.12
CA LYS A 133 24.47 -7.34 13.51
C LYS A 133 24.64 -8.31 12.33
N LEU A 134 24.26 -7.89 11.14
CA LEU A 134 24.45 -8.67 9.93
C LEU A 134 25.93 -8.91 9.68
N LYS A 135 26.75 -7.85 9.77
CA LYS A 135 28.20 -7.95 9.63
C LYS A 135 28.84 -8.88 10.67
N ASP A 136 28.46 -8.76 11.95
CA ASP A 136 28.95 -9.67 13.00
C ASP A 136 28.58 -11.13 12.70
N SER A 137 27.36 -11.35 12.21
CA SER A 137 26.89 -12.69 11.85
C SER A 137 27.65 -13.25 10.64
N GLU A 138 27.95 -12.43 9.64
CA GLU A 138 28.78 -12.80 8.48
C GLU A 138 30.22 -13.13 8.89
N ASP A 139 30.82 -12.33 9.76
CA ASP A 139 32.18 -12.58 10.27
C ASP A 139 32.23 -13.87 11.10
N ARG A 140 31.22 -14.12 11.93
CA ARG A 140 31.08 -15.38 12.68
C ARG A 140 30.89 -16.58 11.76
N LEU A 141 30.11 -16.44 10.69
CA LEU A 141 29.94 -17.49 9.69
C LEU A 141 31.28 -17.85 9.04
N LYS A 142 32.08 -16.86 8.61
CA LYS A 142 33.42 -17.11 8.07
C LYS A 142 34.30 -17.89 9.04
N VAL A 143 34.31 -17.50 10.31
CA VAL A 143 35.09 -18.21 11.35
C VAL A 143 34.60 -19.65 11.52
N PHE A 144 33.30 -19.89 11.48
CA PHE A 144 32.75 -21.24 11.57
C PHE A 144 33.07 -22.07 10.32
N GLU A 145 33.01 -21.50 9.12
CA GLU A 145 33.41 -22.15 7.88
C GLU A 145 34.87 -22.59 7.92
N GLU A 146 35.78 -21.73 8.38
CA GLU A 146 37.18 -22.09 8.54
C GLU A 146 37.39 -23.22 9.57
N LYS A 147 36.69 -23.17 10.71
CA LYS A 147 36.75 -24.22 11.72
C LYS A 147 36.24 -25.55 11.17
N LEU A 148 35.14 -25.53 10.42
CA LEU A 148 34.59 -26.71 9.74
C LEU A 148 35.58 -27.26 8.71
N ALA A 149 36.23 -26.41 7.92
CA ALA A 149 37.25 -26.83 6.96
C ALA A 149 38.44 -27.51 7.66
N ARG A 150 38.93 -26.95 8.77
CA ARG A 150 40.00 -27.56 9.59
C ARG A 150 39.56 -28.90 10.18
N ALA A 151 38.36 -28.96 10.76
CA ALA A 151 37.83 -30.19 11.35
C ALA A 151 37.65 -31.30 10.31
N ARG A 152 37.17 -30.97 9.11
CA ARG A 152 37.08 -31.91 7.98
C ARG A 152 38.45 -32.45 7.58
N LYS A 153 39.45 -31.57 7.44
CA LYS A 153 40.82 -31.98 7.09
C LYS A 153 41.42 -32.92 8.13
N LEU A 154 41.28 -32.60 9.42
CA LEU A 154 41.71 -33.48 10.51
C LEU A 154 41.00 -34.84 10.50
N ALA A 155 39.69 -34.86 10.25
CA ALA A 155 38.94 -36.10 10.15
C ALA A 155 39.40 -36.96 8.96
N GLU A 156 39.70 -36.33 7.81
CA GLU A 156 40.27 -37.03 6.64
C GLU A 156 41.67 -37.60 6.92
N GLU A 157 42.51 -36.86 7.63
CA GLU A 157 43.84 -37.33 8.06
C GLU A 157 43.72 -38.53 9.02
N LEU A 158 42.84 -38.44 10.02
CA LEU A 158 42.61 -39.55 10.96
C LEU A 158 42.09 -40.81 10.27
N VAL A 159 41.15 -40.66 9.32
CA VAL A 159 40.62 -41.79 8.55
C VAL A 159 41.74 -42.45 7.74
N LYS A 160 42.67 -41.69 7.18
CA LYS A 160 43.84 -42.25 6.45
C LYS A 160 44.81 -42.98 7.36
N GLU A 161 45.01 -42.52 8.60
CA GLU A 161 45.90 -43.21 9.56
C GLU A 161 45.30 -44.51 10.12
N LEU A 162 43.97 -44.63 10.12
CA LEU A 162 43.23 -45.80 10.62
C LEU A 162 42.84 -46.80 9.50
N SER A 163 43.13 -46.50 8.23
CA SER A 163 42.87 -47.37 7.07
C SER A 163 44.13 -48.10 6.61
#